data_AF-A0A7L5ULR2-F1
#
_entry.id   AF-A0A7L5ULR2-F1
#
_cell.length_a   1.000
_cell.length_b   1.000
_cell.length_c   1.000
_cell.angle_alpha   90.00
_cell.angle_beta   90.00
_cell.angle_gamma   90.00
#
_symmetry.space_group_name_H-M   'P 1'
#
loop_
_entity.id
_entity.type
_entity.pdbx_description
1 polymer ?
#
loop_
_entity_poly.entity_id
_entity_poly.type
_entity_poly.pdbx_seq_one_letter_code
_entity_poly.pdbx_strand_id
1 'polypeptide(L)'
;MIPSVARDNKVFTNEYQYYQKYENFHKSVVQNLARMQHDGNPTRFLDFTTDPLVALFFATQSSLREDASVYLFIRQAFDANSKEVRLSAFIASQKDRNLKQLVKTFNEEEKESISVAEAKMILSRGIFVKPNTIKDPDNLRMLRQEGTFAIPGNLIEKEYITEISPFENDLSFEEIVIPFEYQEEIRKGLVRRGYTREKLLGEADRTIKYDCLSESDISQINPRYIQKAYCQYSVTVESKEFMTVGEMEQLGYRISKDSKADSIWIWFRRPDNDSGNNILIQHWYKESVNKYDWSGSQYKDLTLDETKCDSYITYEYFKANYYRINYKHLPNNPKAKLVNLEVVYKNSKLLLKTNLLKGTKLSLSYRVNDNVEKSVKLEVSEPVTSIDVQSYKEVRKLEVEVIMIVPILQNQSIIKNYGIDFEKIKGDFIQRNENGPSVGYKKFVFNCGL
;
A
#
# COMPACT_ATOMS: atom_id res chain seq x y z
N MET A 1 9.39 11.81 -3.91
CA MET A 1 8.82 12.09 -5.25
C MET A 1 9.05 13.55 -5.63
N ILE A 2 9.78 13.78 -6.72
CA ILE A 2 10.11 15.12 -7.26
C ILE A 2 9.42 15.28 -8.63
N PRO A 3 8.61 16.34 -8.85
CA PRO A 3 7.92 16.56 -10.12
C PRO A 3 8.91 16.87 -11.24
N SER A 4 8.52 16.63 -12.49
CA SER A 4 9.40 16.73 -13.65
C SER A 4 10.06 18.11 -13.78
N VAL A 5 9.34 19.18 -13.43
CA VAL A 5 9.85 20.56 -13.45
C VAL A 5 10.98 20.82 -12.44
N ALA A 6 11.04 20.07 -11.33
CA ALA A 6 12.03 20.28 -10.26
C ALA A 6 13.23 19.32 -10.34
N ARG A 7 13.29 18.45 -11.35
CA ARG A 7 14.43 17.52 -11.54
C ARG A 7 15.65 18.19 -12.16
N ASP A 8 15.46 19.34 -12.80
CA ASP A 8 16.52 20.18 -13.36
C ASP A 8 16.23 21.65 -13.02
N ASN A 9 17.20 22.31 -12.40
CA ASN A 9 17.07 23.71 -12.01
C ASN A 9 16.78 24.64 -13.20
N LYS A 10 17.33 24.36 -14.39
CA LYS A 10 17.05 25.13 -15.61
C LYS A 10 15.58 25.02 -16.00
N VAL A 11 14.99 23.83 -15.85
CA VAL A 11 13.58 23.60 -16.14
C VAL A 11 12.71 24.33 -15.13
N PHE A 12 13.06 24.26 -13.84
CA PHE A 12 12.37 24.98 -12.77
C PHE A 12 12.35 26.50 -12.98
N THR A 13 13.50 27.10 -13.29
CA THR A 13 13.60 28.54 -13.54
C THR A 13 12.82 29.00 -14.78
N ASN A 14 12.57 28.11 -15.73
CA ASN A 14 11.90 28.40 -16.99
C ASN A 14 10.49 27.79 -17.08
N GLU A 15 9.90 27.33 -15.97
CA GLU A 15 8.56 26.69 -15.97
C GLU A 15 7.51 27.56 -16.71
N TYR A 16 7.52 28.88 -16.48
CA TYR A 16 6.64 29.83 -17.17
C TYR A 16 6.76 29.74 -18.70
N GLN A 17 7.98 29.60 -19.23
CA GLN A 17 8.20 29.51 -20.67
C GLN A 17 7.66 28.19 -21.23
N TYR A 18 7.81 27.09 -20.48
CA TYR A 18 7.21 25.82 -20.85
C TYR A 18 5.68 25.91 -20.83
N TYR A 19 5.10 26.50 -19.78
CA TYR A 19 3.65 26.70 -19.70
C TYR A 19 3.15 27.52 -20.89
N GLN A 20 3.72 28.70 -21.15
CA GLN A 20 3.32 29.59 -22.24
C GLN A 20 3.43 28.90 -23.62
N LYS A 21 4.44 28.06 -23.84
CA LYS A 21 4.65 27.37 -25.11
C LYS A 21 3.55 26.35 -25.43
N TYR A 22 2.99 25.70 -24.42
CA TYR A 22 2.01 24.60 -24.58
C TYR A 22 0.60 24.98 -24.10
N GLU A 23 0.39 26.23 -23.70
CA GLU A 23 -0.88 26.72 -23.21
C GLU A 23 -1.97 26.67 -24.28
N ASN A 24 -3.13 26.17 -23.88
CA ASN A 24 -4.38 26.37 -24.61
C ASN A 24 -5.24 27.37 -23.82
N PHE A 25 -5.49 28.54 -24.40
CA PHE A 25 -6.26 29.63 -23.78
C PHE A 25 -7.72 29.28 -23.49
N HIS A 26 -8.26 28.20 -24.07
CA HIS A 26 -9.60 27.70 -23.77
C HIS A 26 -9.65 26.75 -22.57
N LYS A 27 -8.49 26.46 -21.96
CA LYS A 27 -8.34 25.57 -20.81
C LYS A 27 -7.86 26.35 -19.60
N SER A 28 -8.30 25.94 -18.41
CA SER A 28 -7.76 26.46 -17.16
C SER A 28 -6.29 26.04 -16.99
N VAL A 29 -5.55 26.74 -16.12
CA VAL A 29 -4.16 26.39 -15.80
C VAL A 29 -4.04 24.92 -15.36
N VAL A 30 -4.99 24.44 -14.54
CA VAL A 30 -5.03 23.04 -14.07
C VAL A 30 -5.19 22.06 -15.23
N GLN A 31 -6.09 22.34 -16.18
CA GLN A 31 -6.30 21.48 -17.36
C GLN A 31 -5.06 21.51 -18.28
N ASN A 32 -4.45 22.68 -18.49
CA ASN A 32 -3.23 22.82 -19.27
C ASN A 32 -2.09 22.00 -18.65
N LEU A 33 -1.85 22.11 -17.34
CA LEU A 33 -0.81 21.32 -16.66
C LEU A 33 -1.09 19.82 -16.72
N ALA A 34 -2.34 19.38 -16.51
CA ALA A 34 -2.71 17.97 -16.64
C ALA A 34 -2.46 17.43 -18.05
N ARG A 35 -2.72 18.24 -19.09
CA ARG A 35 -2.45 17.86 -20.48
C ARG A 35 -0.95 17.84 -20.78
N MET A 36 -0.23 18.88 -20.37
CA MET A 36 1.22 18.98 -20.53
C MET A 36 1.95 17.78 -19.93
N GLN A 37 1.58 17.36 -18.72
CA GLN A 37 2.15 16.21 -18.03
C GLN A 37 1.96 14.92 -18.85
N HIS A 38 0.76 14.73 -19.43
CA HIS A 38 0.44 13.60 -20.28
C HIS A 38 1.08 13.63 -21.67
N ASP A 39 1.45 14.82 -22.15
CA ASP A 39 2.21 14.99 -23.38
C ASP A 39 3.73 14.91 -23.14
N GLY A 40 4.16 14.61 -21.90
CA GLY A 40 5.57 14.43 -21.53
C GLY A 40 6.33 15.75 -21.27
N ASN A 41 5.62 16.88 -21.18
CA ASN A 41 6.23 18.17 -20.89
C ASN A 41 6.48 18.32 -19.37
N PRO A 42 7.53 19.06 -18.96
CA PRO A 42 7.79 19.29 -17.55
C PRO A 42 6.66 20.06 -16.87
N THR A 43 6.17 19.57 -15.73
CA THR A 43 5.17 20.24 -14.91
C THR A 43 5.48 20.07 -13.43
N ARG A 44 4.82 20.89 -12.61
CA ARG A 44 4.76 20.76 -11.14
C ARG A 44 3.81 19.68 -10.66
N PHE A 45 3.07 19.01 -11.54
CA PHE A 45 2.14 17.95 -11.14
C PHE A 45 2.92 16.64 -10.92
N LEU A 46 2.40 15.84 -9.99
CA LEU A 46 2.73 14.44 -9.83
C LEU A 46 1.50 13.61 -10.24
N ASP A 47 1.71 12.61 -11.08
CA ASP A 47 0.66 11.70 -11.53
C ASP A 47 0.27 10.71 -10.44
N PHE A 48 -1.04 10.59 -10.20
CA PHE A 48 -1.65 9.58 -9.36
C PHE A 48 -2.84 8.97 -10.10
N THR A 49 -3.29 7.81 -9.64
CA THR A 49 -4.48 7.16 -10.17
C THR A 49 -5.36 6.67 -9.03
N THR A 50 -6.67 6.68 -9.23
CA THR A 50 -7.62 6.00 -8.33
C THR A 50 -7.83 4.54 -8.66
N ASP A 51 -7.35 4.08 -9.83
CA ASP A 51 -7.46 2.69 -10.24
C ASP A 51 -6.19 1.90 -9.83
N PRO A 52 -6.30 0.93 -8.90
CA PRO A 52 -5.16 0.14 -8.46
C PRO A 52 -4.54 -0.69 -9.60
N LEU A 53 -5.29 -1.06 -10.64
CA LEU A 53 -4.77 -1.81 -11.79
C LEU A 53 -3.99 -0.91 -12.75
N VAL A 54 -4.34 0.39 -12.85
CA VAL A 54 -3.50 1.37 -13.55
C VAL A 54 -2.19 1.58 -12.80
N ALA A 55 -2.23 1.69 -11.47
CA ALA A 55 -1.02 1.80 -10.66
C ALA A 55 -0.10 0.59 -10.85
N LEU A 56 -0.67 -0.63 -10.79
CA LEU A 56 0.05 -1.87 -11.01
C LEU A 56 0.61 -2.00 -12.44
N PHE A 57 -0.13 -1.49 -13.44
CA PHE A 57 0.38 -1.41 -14.81
C PHE A 57 1.68 -0.62 -14.83
N PHE A 58 1.70 0.62 -14.32
CA PHE A 58 2.90 1.47 -14.33
C PHE A 58 4.04 0.89 -13.49
N ALA A 59 3.74 0.29 -12.33
CA ALA A 59 4.75 -0.33 -11.47
C ALA A 59 5.53 -1.44 -12.17
N THR A 60 4.91 -2.15 -13.12
CA THR A 60 5.50 -3.31 -13.79
C THR A 60 6.08 -3.01 -15.17
N GLN A 61 6.23 -1.74 -15.57
CA GLN A 61 6.77 -1.38 -16.90
C GLN A 61 8.31 -1.26 -16.97
N SER A 62 9.02 -1.40 -15.85
CA SER A 62 10.49 -1.30 -15.80
C SER A 62 11.15 -2.45 -16.57
N SER A 63 12.26 -2.16 -17.25
CA SER A 63 13.15 -3.17 -17.84
C SER A 63 14.28 -3.58 -16.89
N LEU A 64 14.31 -3.04 -15.68
CA LEU A 64 15.29 -3.40 -14.66
C LEU A 64 14.85 -4.65 -13.89
N ARG A 65 15.82 -5.42 -13.41
CA ARG A 65 15.59 -6.60 -12.55
C ARG A 65 15.44 -6.18 -11.09
N GLU A 66 14.33 -5.53 -10.78
CA GLU A 66 14.05 -4.98 -9.45
C GLU A 66 12.60 -5.24 -9.02
N ASP A 67 12.39 -5.33 -7.71
CA ASP A 67 11.04 -5.26 -7.16
C ASP A 67 10.46 -3.87 -7.44
N ALA A 68 9.16 -3.82 -7.69
CA ALA A 68 8.44 -2.57 -7.81
C ALA A 68 7.58 -2.32 -6.58
N SER A 69 7.08 -1.08 -6.42
CA SER A 69 6.20 -0.73 -5.31
C SER A 69 4.99 0.06 -5.79
N VAL A 70 3.83 -0.23 -5.21
CA VAL A 70 2.63 0.59 -5.32
C VAL A 70 2.40 1.26 -3.97
N TYR A 71 2.35 2.59 -3.97
CA TYR A 71 2.14 3.38 -2.76
C TYR A 71 0.69 3.83 -2.68
N LEU A 72 0.00 3.47 -1.58
CA LEU A 72 -1.36 3.91 -1.31
C LEU A 72 -1.35 5.21 -0.51
N PHE A 73 -2.02 6.24 -1.01
CA PHE A 73 -2.19 7.51 -0.30
C PHE A 73 -3.65 7.72 0.09
N ILE A 74 -3.88 7.96 1.38
CA ILE A 74 -5.19 8.33 1.92
C ILE A 74 -5.05 9.70 2.55
N ARG A 75 -5.50 10.72 1.82
CA ARG A 75 -5.25 12.14 2.14
C ARG A 75 -6.48 12.99 1.90
N GLN A 76 -6.55 14.11 2.60
CA GLN A 76 -7.52 15.15 2.25
C GLN A 76 -7.18 15.69 0.87
N ALA A 77 -8.19 15.76 0.01
CA ALA A 77 -8.06 16.28 -1.34
C ALA A 77 -8.98 17.49 -1.53
N PHE A 78 -8.58 18.39 -2.43
CA PHE A 78 -9.26 19.64 -2.73
C PHE A 78 -9.85 19.61 -4.14
N ASP A 79 -11.02 20.22 -4.32
CA ASP A 79 -11.64 20.32 -5.65
C ASP A 79 -10.70 21.06 -6.63
N ALA A 80 -10.64 20.65 -7.89
CA ALA A 80 -9.79 21.30 -8.88
C ALA A 80 -10.06 22.81 -9.04
N ASN A 81 -11.29 23.28 -8.75
CA ASN A 81 -11.66 24.69 -8.80
C ASN A 81 -11.48 25.42 -7.46
N SER A 82 -11.08 24.70 -6.40
CA SER A 82 -10.74 25.33 -5.12
C SER A 82 -9.60 26.32 -5.28
N LYS A 83 -9.60 27.34 -4.42
CA LYS A 83 -8.53 28.34 -4.39
C LYS A 83 -7.17 27.71 -4.13
N GLU A 84 -7.10 26.64 -3.34
CA GLU A 84 -5.88 25.93 -3.02
C GLU A 84 -5.24 25.31 -4.26
N VAL A 85 -6.03 24.59 -5.06
CA VAL A 85 -5.55 23.95 -6.30
C VAL A 85 -5.23 25.01 -7.35
N ARG A 86 -6.13 25.97 -7.57
CA ARG A 86 -5.92 27.04 -8.56
C ARG A 86 -4.67 27.85 -8.24
N LEU A 87 -4.48 28.31 -7.00
CA LEU A 87 -3.30 29.10 -6.61
C LEU A 87 -2.00 28.29 -6.78
N SER A 88 -1.99 27.01 -6.40
CA SER A 88 -0.79 26.17 -6.49
C SER A 88 -0.40 25.84 -7.94
N ALA A 89 -1.40 25.67 -8.81
CA ALA A 89 -1.22 25.50 -10.24
C ALA A 89 -0.81 26.81 -10.93
N PHE A 90 -1.40 27.94 -10.52
CA PHE A 90 -1.21 29.27 -11.09
C PHE A 90 0.25 29.69 -11.12
N ILE A 91 1.06 29.29 -10.14
CA ILE A 91 2.50 29.58 -10.15
C ILE A 91 3.13 29.19 -11.50
N ALA A 92 2.74 28.07 -12.13
CA ALA A 92 3.31 27.67 -13.42
C ALA A 92 3.08 28.69 -14.56
N SER A 93 2.01 29.48 -14.49
CA SER A 93 1.70 30.53 -15.48
C SER A 93 2.36 31.88 -15.16
N GLN A 94 3.14 31.99 -14.09
CA GLN A 94 3.74 33.24 -13.63
C GLN A 94 5.25 33.29 -13.83
N LYS A 95 5.71 34.37 -14.49
CA LYS A 95 7.14 34.68 -14.62
C LYS A 95 7.75 35.15 -13.29
N ASP A 96 7.02 35.96 -12.54
CA ASP A 96 7.47 36.46 -11.23
C ASP A 96 7.12 35.44 -10.13
N ARG A 97 8.12 35.09 -9.33
CA ARG A 97 8.03 34.16 -8.19
C ARG A 97 7.92 34.87 -6.85
N ASN A 98 7.84 36.21 -6.85
CA ASN A 98 7.56 36.97 -5.64
C ASN A 98 6.13 36.72 -5.16
N LEU A 99 5.98 36.29 -3.91
CA LEU A 99 4.71 35.88 -3.33
C LEU A 99 3.67 37.01 -3.31
N LYS A 100 4.08 38.25 -2.99
CA LYS A 100 3.14 39.38 -2.94
C LYS A 100 2.59 39.70 -4.33
N GLN A 101 3.47 39.74 -5.32
CA GLN A 101 3.08 40.00 -6.70
C GLN A 101 2.20 38.87 -7.25
N LEU A 102 2.56 37.61 -6.98
CA LEU A 102 1.79 36.45 -7.37
C LEU A 102 0.37 36.47 -6.78
N VAL A 103 0.23 36.77 -5.49
CA VAL A 103 -1.08 36.86 -4.82
C VAL A 103 -1.92 38.00 -5.38
N LYS A 104 -1.29 39.15 -5.65
CA LYS A 104 -1.97 40.28 -6.28
C LYS A 104 -2.53 39.88 -7.66
N THR A 105 -1.67 39.35 -8.52
CA THR A 105 -2.05 38.92 -9.88
C THR A 105 -3.11 37.82 -9.84
N PHE A 106 -2.97 36.82 -8.95
CA PHE A 106 -3.96 35.76 -8.78
C PHE A 106 -5.33 36.31 -8.37
N ASN A 107 -5.40 37.19 -7.36
CA ASN A 107 -6.66 37.77 -6.92
C ASN A 107 -7.33 38.61 -8.03
N GLU A 108 -6.55 39.33 -8.83
CA GLU A 108 -7.02 40.13 -9.96
C GLU A 108 -7.57 39.25 -11.10
N GLU A 109 -6.82 38.22 -11.52
CA GLU A 109 -7.17 37.36 -12.66
C GLU A 109 -8.28 36.35 -12.33
N GLU A 110 -8.21 35.73 -11.15
CA GLU A 110 -9.14 34.68 -10.72
C GLU A 110 -10.34 35.21 -9.95
N LYS A 111 -10.43 36.54 -9.74
CA LYS A 111 -11.47 37.23 -8.97
C LYS A 111 -11.61 36.67 -7.55
N GLU A 112 -10.47 36.42 -6.92
CA GLU A 112 -10.36 35.86 -5.57
C GLU A 112 -9.95 36.91 -4.54
N SER A 113 -10.07 36.56 -3.26
CA SER A 113 -9.60 37.41 -2.16
C SER A 113 -8.80 36.58 -1.15
N ILE A 114 -7.52 36.35 -1.49
CA ILE A 114 -6.58 35.62 -0.64
C ILE A 114 -5.54 36.57 -0.07
N SER A 115 -5.25 36.42 1.22
CA SER A 115 -4.16 37.16 1.87
C SER A 115 -2.79 36.52 1.59
N VAL A 116 -1.71 37.32 1.64
CA VAL A 116 -0.34 36.79 1.47
C VAL A 116 0.00 35.71 2.50
N ALA A 117 -0.50 35.84 3.74
CA ALA A 117 -0.30 34.86 4.79
C ALA A 117 -0.99 33.53 4.48
N GLU A 118 -2.24 33.58 4.02
CA GLU A 118 -3.00 32.41 3.60
C GLU A 118 -2.38 31.72 2.38
N ALA A 119 -1.97 32.50 1.38
CA ALA A 119 -1.26 32.00 0.21
C ALA A 119 0.04 31.28 0.60
N LYS A 120 0.82 31.85 1.52
CA LYS A 120 2.02 31.19 2.04
C LYS A 120 1.69 29.82 2.66
N MET A 121 0.65 29.75 3.49
CA MET A 121 0.22 28.48 4.10
C MET A 121 -0.21 27.43 3.07
N ILE A 122 -0.92 27.85 2.01
CA ILE A 122 -1.34 26.97 0.93
C ILE A 122 -0.13 26.48 0.13
N LEU A 123 0.73 27.39 -0.30
CA LEU A 123 1.83 27.11 -1.22
C LEU A 123 2.99 26.38 -0.57
N SER A 124 3.15 26.45 0.75
CA SER A 124 4.21 25.73 1.47
C SER A 124 3.88 24.26 1.78
N ARG A 125 2.71 23.74 1.40
CA ARG A 125 2.33 22.34 1.63
C ARG A 125 1.94 21.63 0.33
N GLY A 126 2.17 20.32 0.28
CA GLY A 126 1.65 19.48 -0.79
C GLY A 126 0.13 19.35 -0.73
N ILE A 127 -0.53 19.42 -1.89
CA ILE A 127 -1.98 19.26 -2.01
C ILE A 127 -2.33 18.12 -2.96
N PHE A 128 -3.37 17.36 -2.61
CA PHE A 128 -3.96 16.36 -3.50
C PHE A 128 -5.19 16.97 -4.18
N VAL A 129 -5.28 16.81 -5.49
CA VAL A 129 -6.47 17.17 -6.24
C VAL A 129 -7.51 16.07 -6.07
N LYS A 130 -8.76 16.46 -5.84
CA LYS A 130 -9.86 15.51 -5.67
C LYS A 130 -10.11 14.79 -7.01
N PRO A 131 -10.15 13.45 -7.02
CA PRO A 131 -10.43 12.70 -8.25
C PRO A 131 -11.72 13.15 -8.94
N ASN A 132 -11.75 13.05 -10.27
CA ASN A 132 -12.91 13.39 -11.11
C ASN A 132 -13.36 14.87 -11.08
N THR A 133 -12.60 15.78 -10.48
CA THR A 133 -12.93 17.23 -10.46
C THR A 133 -12.32 18.01 -11.61
N ILE A 134 -11.21 17.55 -12.19
CA ILE A 134 -10.68 18.07 -13.46
C ILE A 134 -11.54 17.50 -14.59
N LYS A 135 -12.26 18.37 -15.31
CA LYS A 135 -13.10 17.99 -16.46
C LYS A 135 -12.39 18.37 -17.75
N ASP A 136 -11.73 17.42 -18.40
CA ASP A 136 -11.06 17.64 -19.69
C ASP A 136 -11.33 16.44 -20.62
N PRO A 137 -12.42 16.46 -21.42
CA PRO A 137 -12.80 15.35 -22.27
C PRO A 137 -11.76 15.06 -23.37
N ASP A 138 -10.95 16.05 -23.75
CA ASP A 138 -9.92 15.92 -24.78
C ASP A 138 -8.63 15.29 -24.24
N ASN A 139 -8.48 15.22 -22.92
CA ASN A 139 -7.38 14.52 -22.27
C ASN A 139 -7.73 13.05 -22.05
N LEU A 140 -7.80 12.31 -23.16
CA LEU A 140 -8.13 10.87 -23.14
C LEU A 140 -7.19 10.06 -22.25
N ARG A 141 -5.91 10.44 -22.17
CA ARG A 141 -4.91 9.80 -21.31
C ARG A 141 -5.31 9.89 -19.83
N MET A 142 -5.75 11.07 -19.37
CA MET A 142 -6.25 11.28 -18.01
C MET A 142 -7.48 10.41 -17.72
N LEU A 143 -8.44 10.39 -18.64
CA LEU A 143 -9.68 9.64 -18.47
C LEU A 143 -9.41 8.12 -18.37
N ARG A 144 -8.55 7.60 -19.24
CA ARG A 144 -8.26 6.15 -19.30
C ARG A 144 -7.41 5.64 -18.16
N GLN A 145 -6.62 6.51 -17.54
CA GLN A 145 -5.80 6.17 -16.37
C GLN A 145 -6.50 6.40 -15.03
N GLU A 146 -7.75 6.85 -15.04
CA GLU A 146 -8.42 7.38 -13.84
C GLU A 146 -7.51 8.38 -13.08
N GLY A 147 -6.87 9.24 -13.87
CA GLY A 147 -5.78 10.10 -13.43
C GLY A 147 -6.27 11.17 -12.46
N THR A 148 -5.48 11.38 -11.41
CA THR A 148 -5.56 12.52 -10.52
C THR A 148 -4.15 13.02 -10.22
N PHE A 149 -4.01 14.14 -9.51
CA PHE A 149 -2.72 14.78 -9.35
C PHE A 149 -2.46 15.22 -7.92
N ALA A 150 -1.19 15.29 -7.56
CA ALA A 150 -0.74 16.07 -6.43
C ALA A 150 0.13 17.24 -6.92
N ILE A 151 0.06 18.37 -6.21
CA ILE A 151 0.92 19.53 -6.43
C ILE A 151 1.79 19.67 -5.19
N PRO A 152 3.12 19.49 -5.27
CA PRO A 152 3.98 19.61 -4.12
C PRO A 152 4.05 21.04 -3.59
N GLY A 153 4.44 21.16 -2.32
CA GLY A 153 4.66 22.45 -1.67
C GLY A 153 5.90 23.16 -2.22
N ASN A 154 6.12 24.38 -1.77
CA ASN A 154 7.23 25.22 -2.21
C ASN A 154 8.02 25.71 -1.00
N LEU A 155 9.34 25.78 -1.16
CA LEU A 155 10.20 26.52 -0.25
C LEU A 155 10.07 28.02 -0.57
N ILE A 156 9.76 28.82 0.47
CA ILE A 156 9.51 30.26 0.32
C ILE A 156 10.47 31.02 1.24
N GLU A 157 11.47 31.66 0.64
CA GLU A 157 12.52 32.41 1.33
C GLU A 157 12.43 33.89 0.96
N LYS A 158 12.45 34.77 1.97
CA LYS A 158 12.40 36.23 1.76
C LYS A 158 11.30 36.68 0.76
N GLU A 159 10.14 36.03 0.83
CA GLU A 159 8.97 36.24 -0.05
C GLU A 159 9.10 35.74 -1.49
N TYR A 160 10.13 34.94 -1.83
CA TYR A 160 10.28 34.31 -3.13
C TYR A 160 10.10 32.80 -3.04
N ILE A 161 9.40 32.22 -4.02
CA ILE A 161 9.40 30.78 -4.23
C ILE A 161 10.75 30.38 -4.84
N THR A 162 11.57 29.66 -4.08
CA THR A 162 12.94 29.31 -4.47
C THR A 162 13.04 27.89 -5.00
N GLU A 163 12.25 26.95 -4.45
CA GLU A 163 12.31 25.53 -4.78
C GLU A 163 10.95 24.85 -4.57
N ILE A 164 10.80 23.64 -5.11
CA ILE A 164 9.67 22.75 -4.84
C ILE A 164 10.06 21.77 -3.73
N SER A 165 9.26 21.69 -2.67
CA SER A 165 9.40 20.70 -1.61
C SER A 165 8.98 19.31 -2.12
N PRO A 166 9.85 18.30 -2.12
CA PRO A 166 9.50 16.95 -2.55
C PRO A 166 8.40 16.32 -1.68
N PHE A 167 7.57 15.44 -2.27
CA PHE A 167 6.73 14.53 -1.48
C PHE A 167 7.59 13.38 -0.97
N GLU A 168 7.81 13.25 0.32
CA GLU A 168 8.53 12.10 0.89
C GLU A 168 7.64 10.83 0.91
N ASN A 169 8.26 9.65 0.80
CA ASN A 169 7.56 8.35 0.73
C ASN A 169 7.00 7.90 2.09
N ASP A 170 7.51 8.47 3.19
CA ASP A 170 6.98 8.29 4.54
C ASP A 170 5.51 8.73 4.65
N LEU A 171 5.05 9.60 3.76
CA LEU A 171 3.66 10.03 3.65
C LEU A 171 2.72 9.05 2.93
N SER A 172 3.14 7.87 2.48
CA SER A 172 2.16 6.84 2.06
C SER A 172 1.40 6.29 3.28
N PHE A 173 0.18 5.79 3.09
CA PHE A 173 -0.50 4.99 4.10
C PHE A 173 0.02 3.55 4.08
N GLU A 174 0.23 2.99 2.88
CA GLU A 174 0.72 1.63 2.69
C GLU A 174 1.66 1.58 1.49
N GLU A 175 2.56 0.61 1.50
CA GLU A 175 3.40 0.22 0.38
C GLU A 175 3.15 -1.26 0.07
N ILE A 176 2.78 -1.54 -1.18
CA ILE A 176 2.59 -2.89 -1.69
C ILE A 176 3.77 -3.20 -2.59
N VAL A 177 4.66 -4.07 -2.11
CA VAL A 177 5.81 -4.56 -2.88
C VAL A 177 5.32 -5.55 -3.93
N ILE A 178 5.75 -5.35 -5.17
CA ILE A 178 5.46 -6.19 -6.33
C ILE A 178 6.75 -6.93 -6.70
N PRO A 179 6.80 -8.24 -6.40
CA PRO A 179 7.92 -9.10 -6.72
C PRO A 179 8.32 -9.02 -8.19
N PHE A 180 9.61 -8.87 -8.47
CA PHE A 180 10.14 -8.94 -9.83
C PHE A 180 9.65 -10.19 -10.58
N GLU A 181 9.72 -11.33 -9.91
CA GLU A 181 9.52 -12.66 -10.48
C GLU A 181 8.13 -12.81 -11.12
N TYR A 182 7.13 -12.09 -10.56
CA TYR A 182 5.74 -12.14 -11.02
C TYR A 182 5.32 -10.96 -11.91
N GLN A 183 6.19 -9.97 -12.16
CA GLN A 183 5.79 -8.78 -12.92
C GLN A 183 5.31 -9.13 -14.35
N GLU A 184 5.92 -10.12 -15.00
CA GLU A 184 5.49 -10.55 -16.34
C GLU A 184 4.10 -11.18 -16.35
N GLU A 185 3.82 -12.05 -15.37
CA GLU A 185 2.51 -12.67 -15.22
C GLU A 185 1.44 -11.62 -14.91
N ILE A 186 1.76 -10.66 -14.04
CA ILE A 186 0.91 -9.52 -13.72
C ILE A 186 0.60 -8.73 -14.99
N ARG A 187 1.61 -8.37 -15.79
CA ARG A 187 1.41 -7.67 -17.08
C ARG A 187 0.48 -8.45 -18.01
N LYS A 188 0.69 -9.77 -18.18
CA LYS A 188 -0.20 -10.62 -18.98
C LYS A 188 -1.65 -10.61 -18.43
N GLY A 189 -1.80 -10.65 -17.11
CA GLY A 189 -3.09 -10.56 -16.43
C GLY A 189 -3.81 -9.22 -16.60
N LEU A 190 -3.06 -8.13 -16.64
CA LEU A 190 -3.54 -6.76 -16.91
C LEU A 190 -3.98 -6.61 -18.36
N VAL A 191 -3.20 -7.11 -19.33
CA VAL A 191 -3.56 -7.10 -20.76
C VAL A 191 -4.86 -7.86 -20.99
N ARG A 192 -5.06 -9.04 -20.38
CA ARG A 192 -6.33 -9.79 -20.45
C ARG A 192 -7.54 -9.02 -19.90
N ARG A 193 -7.31 -8.06 -18.99
CA ARG A 193 -8.33 -7.18 -18.42
C ARG A 193 -8.49 -5.86 -19.18
N GLY A 194 -7.76 -5.69 -20.29
CA GLY A 194 -7.81 -4.50 -21.12
C GLY A 194 -6.98 -3.33 -20.61
N TYR A 195 -6.04 -3.55 -19.68
CA TYR A 195 -5.05 -2.55 -19.26
C TYR A 195 -3.82 -2.64 -20.16
N THR A 196 -3.95 -2.14 -21.39
CA THR A 196 -2.91 -2.18 -22.41
C THR A 196 -2.20 -0.83 -22.54
N ARG A 197 -0.97 -0.86 -23.07
CA ARG A 197 -0.20 0.35 -23.37
C ARG A 197 -0.94 1.27 -24.34
N GLU A 198 -1.55 0.70 -25.37
CA GLU A 198 -2.35 1.45 -26.37
C GLU A 198 -3.54 2.14 -25.73
N LYS A 199 -4.27 1.46 -24.84
CA LYS A 199 -5.39 2.08 -24.14
C LYS A 199 -4.88 3.19 -23.22
N LEU A 200 -3.97 2.88 -22.30
CA LEU A 200 -3.59 3.81 -21.23
C LEU A 200 -2.72 4.98 -21.70
N LEU A 201 -1.87 4.78 -22.71
CA LEU A 201 -0.90 5.76 -23.18
C LEU A 201 -1.14 6.24 -24.61
N GLY A 202 -1.91 5.51 -25.43
CA GLY A 202 -1.99 5.78 -26.87
C GLY A 202 -0.74 5.32 -27.63
N GLU A 203 0.06 4.44 -27.04
CA GLU A 203 1.32 3.95 -27.60
C GLU A 203 1.21 2.48 -27.99
N ALA A 204 1.91 2.09 -29.06
CA ALA A 204 2.01 0.69 -29.47
C ALA A 204 2.62 -0.18 -28.36
N ASP A 205 2.17 -1.44 -28.26
CA ASP A 205 2.67 -2.36 -27.26
C ASP A 205 4.17 -2.64 -27.46
N ARG A 206 4.88 -2.89 -26.36
CA ARG A 206 6.34 -3.09 -26.35
C ARG A 206 6.68 -4.29 -25.48
N THR A 207 7.46 -5.21 -26.03
CA THR A 207 8.09 -6.27 -25.24
C THR A 207 9.16 -5.67 -24.34
N ILE A 208 9.01 -5.89 -23.03
CA ILE A 208 10.04 -5.58 -22.04
C ILE A 208 11.14 -6.63 -22.17
N LYS A 209 12.38 -6.18 -22.36
CA LYS A 209 13.56 -7.03 -22.39
C LYS A 209 14.39 -6.74 -21.16
N TYR A 210 14.73 -7.79 -20.43
CA TYR A 210 15.63 -7.75 -19.29
C TYR A 210 17.05 -8.07 -19.74
N ASP A 211 18.04 -7.56 -19.01
CA ASP A 211 19.44 -7.96 -19.20
C ASP A 211 19.62 -9.45 -18.93
N CYS A 212 20.57 -10.09 -19.61
CA CYS A 212 20.80 -11.53 -19.48
C CYS A 212 21.24 -11.90 -18.06
N LEU A 213 20.65 -12.96 -17.50
CA LEU A 213 21.12 -13.56 -16.24
C LEU A 213 22.53 -14.14 -16.42
N SER A 214 23.42 -13.87 -15.46
CA SER A 214 24.70 -14.55 -15.42
C SER A 214 24.58 -15.94 -14.79
N GLU A 215 25.08 -16.98 -15.47
CA GLU A 215 25.11 -18.34 -14.90
C GLU A 215 25.98 -18.43 -13.64
N SER A 216 26.95 -17.51 -13.46
CA SER A 216 27.78 -17.44 -12.26
C SER A 216 27.01 -17.05 -10.99
N ASP A 217 25.83 -16.44 -11.16
CA ASP A 217 25.02 -15.94 -10.05
C ASP A 217 24.02 -16.97 -9.53
N ILE A 218 23.92 -18.12 -10.21
CA ILE A 218 22.99 -19.20 -9.90
C ILE A 218 23.74 -20.32 -9.18
N SER A 219 23.25 -20.69 -8.00
CA SER A 219 23.82 -21.74 -7.14
C SER A 219 22.81 -22.84 -6.88
N GLN A 220 23.23 -24.10 -7.04
CA GLN A 220 22.46 -25.28 -6.64
C GLN A 220 22.92 -25.75 -5.24
N ILE A 221 21.99 -25.73 -4.29
CA ILE A 221 22.23 -26.00 -2.88
C ILE A 221 21.61 -27.34 -2.48
N ASN A 222 22.39 -28.15 -1.76
CA ASN A 222 21.98 -29.45 -1.21
C ASN A 222 21.31 -30.41 -2.22
N PRO A 223 21.91 -30.65 -3.40
CA PRO A 223 21.37 -31.62 -4.35
C PRO A 223 21.35 -33.01 -3.71
N ARG A 224 20.20 -33.69 -3.79
CA ARG A 224 20.01 -35.01 -3.17
C ARG A 224 19.28 -35.95 -4.09
N TYR A 225 19.81 -37.17 -4.18
CA TYR A 225 19.13 -38.31 -4.80
C TYR A 225 18.53 -39.22 -3.73
N ILE A 226 17.32 -39.70 -3.98
CA ILE A 226 16.65 -40.68 -3.13
C ILE A 226 16.06 -41.76 -4.04
N GLN A 227 16.53 -42.99 -3.88
CA GLN A 227 15.93 -44.14 -4.56
C GLN A 227 14.76 -44.70 -3.75
N LYS A 228 13.56 -44.67 -4.31
CA LYS A 228 12.37 -45.37 -3.78
C LYS A 228 11.83 -46.31 -4.85
N ALA A 229 10.51 -46.31 -5.07
CA ALA A 229 9.88 -46.99 -6.21
C ALA A 229 10.30 -46.40 -7.57
N TYR A 230 10.87 -45.19 -7.57
CA TYR A 230 11.45 -44.48 -8.70
C TYR A 230 12.56 -43.55 -8.17
N CYS A 231 13.39 -43.02 -9.07
CA CYS A 231 14.48 -42.12 -8.69
C CYS A 231 13.94 -40.71 -8.43
N GLN A 232 14.18 -40.19 -7.22
CA GLN A 232 13.82 -38.82 -6.83
C GLN A 232 15.08 -37.95 -6.77
N TYR A 233 15.00 -36.74 -7.30
CA TYR A 233 16.01 -35.70 -7.16
C TYR A 233 15.40 -34.47 -6.47
N SER A 234 16.17 -33.79 -5.63
CA SER A 234 15.71 -32.59 -4.96
C SER A 234 16.85 -31.59 -4.82
N VAL A 235 16.61 -30.31 -5.11
CA VAL A 235 17.64 -29.26 -5.05
C VAL A 235 17.02 -27.89 -4.77
N THR A 236 17.75 -27.04 -4.05
CA THR A 236 17.39 -25.63 -3.89
C THR A 236 18.22 -24.79 -4.86
N VAL A 237 17.61 -23.85 -5.55
CA VAL A 237 18.27 -22.91 -6.46
C VAL A 237 18.23 -21.52 -5.86
N GLU A 238 19.40 -20.93 -5.71
CA GLU A 238 19.58 -19.53 -5.32
C GLU A 238 20.14 -18.74 -6.49
N SER A 239 19.66 -17.52 -6.69
CA SER A 239 20.20 -16.60 -7.69
C SER A 239 20.44 -15.23 -7.06
N LYS A 240 21.63 -14.66 -7.25
CA LYS A 240 21.91 -13.29 -6.78
C LYS A 240 21.13 -12.23 -7.55
N GLU A 241 20.85 -12.49 -8.82
CA GLU A 241 19.97 -11.66 -9.64
C GLU A 241 18.55 -12.20 -9.64
N PHE A 242 17.54 -11.32 -9.75
CA PHE A 242 16.14 -11.75 -9.81
C PHE A 242 15.82 -12.41 -11.14
N MET A 243 15.14 -13.56 -11.08
CA MET A 243 14.72 -14.34 -12.25
C MET A 243 13.23 -14.21 -12.48
N THR A 244 12.81 -14.09 -13.73
CA THR A 244 11.38 -14.21 -14.08
C THR A 244 10.91 -15.65 -13.86
N VAL A 245 9.61 -15.86 -13.62
CA VAL A 245 9.03 -17.22 -13.58
C VAL A 245 9.37 -18.03 -14.84
N GLY A 246 9.34 -17.40 -16.02
CA GLY A 246 9.71 -18.07 -17.27
C GLY A 246 11.19 -18.51 -17.33
N GLU A 247 12.10 -17.74 -16.74
CA GLU A 247 13.51 -18.15 -16.60
C GLU A 247 13.66 -19.30 -15.60
N MET A 248 12.89 -19.29 -14.50
CA MET A 248 12.86 -20.39 -13.53
C MET A 248 12.33 -21.69 -14.16
N GLU A 249 11.26 -21.64 -14.95
CA GLU A 249 10.74 -22.78 -15.74
C GLU A 249 11.83 -23.36 -16.67
N GLN A 250 12.56 -22.51 -17.40
CA GLN A 250 13.61 -22.97 -18.32
C GLN A 250 14.79 -23.60 -17.57
N LEU A 251 15.21 -23.00 -16.46
CA LEU A 251 16.27 -23.53 -15.62
C LEU A 251 15.86 -24.83 -14.93
N GLY A 252 14.64 -24.88 -14.39
CA GLY A 252 14.09 -26.07 -13.74
C GLY A 252 13.96 -27.26 -14.69
N TYR A 253 13.55 -27.01 -15.93
CA TYR A 253 13.55 -28.03 -16.98
C TYR A 253 14.97 -28.55 -17.26
N ARG A 254 15.97 -27.66 -17.37
CA ARG A 254 17.38 -28.03 -17.61
C ARG A 254 17.92 -28.91 -16.46
N ILE A 255 17.75 -28.46 -15.22
CA ILE A 255 18.12 -29.20 -14.01
C ILE A 255 17.45 -30.58 -13.98
N SER A 256 16.16 -30.63 -14.32
CA SER A 256 15.40 -31.88 -14.32
C SER A 256 15.94 -32.87 -15.35
N LYS A 257 16.28 -32.42 -16.56
CA LYS A 257 16.90 -33.25 -17.61
C LYS A 257 18.27 -33.75 -17.19
N ASP A 258 19.10 -32.87 -16.64
CA ASP A 258 20.46 -33.21 -16.22
C ASP A 258 20.48 -34.19 -15.05
N SER A 259 19.48 -34.10 -14.15
CA SER A 259 19.35 -35.00 -13.00
C SER A 259 19.10 -36.46 -13.38
N LYS A 260 18.48 -36.70 -14.55
CA LYS A 260 18.00 -38.01 -15.04
C LYS A 260 17.02 -38.75 -14.10
N ALA A 261 16.51 -38.09 -13.07
CA ALA A 261 15.54 -38.66 -12.15
C ALA A 261 14.14 -38.76 -12.78
N ASP A 262 13.25 -39.50 -12.12
CA ASP A 262 11.86 -39.66 -12.57
C ASP A 262 10.93 -38.62 -11.95
N SER A 263 11.29 -38.09 -10.78
CA SER A 263 10.58 -37.03 -10.05
C SER A 263 11.58 -36.08 -9.42
N ILE A 264 11.42 -34.78 -9.64
CA ILE A 264 12.38 -33.75 -9.31
C ILE A 264 11.68 -32.61 -8.60
N TRP A 265 12.17 -32.27 -7.41
CA TRP A 265 11.69 -31.11 -6.64
C TRP A 265 12.74 -30.01 -6.66
N ILE A 266 12.33 -28.81 -7.07
CA ILE A 266 13.21 -27.65 -7.16
C ILE A 266 12.58 -26.51 -6.37
N TRP A 267 13.33 -25.97 -5.41
CA TRP A 267 12.93 -24.79 -4.64
C TRP A 267 13.74 -23.59 -5.07
N PHE A 268 13.10 -22.60 -5.68
CA PHE A 268 13.74 -21.32 -6.02
C PHE A 268 13.62 -20.36 -4.85
N ARG A 269 14.73 -19.75 -4.41
CA ARG A 269 14.72 -18.73 -3.36
C ARG A 269 15.74 -17.63 -3.63
N ARG A 270 15.53 -16.46 -3.03
CA ARG A 270 16.53 -15.38 -3.00
C ARG A 270 17.68 -15.77 -2.05
N PRO A 271 18.90 -15.22 -2.22
CA PRO A 271 19.99 -15.42 -1.28
C PRO A 271 19.59 -14.96 0.11
N ASP A 272 20.17 -15.57 1.15
CA ASP A 272 19.99 -15.19 2.56
C ASP A 272 18.56 -15.31 3.12
N ASN A 273 17.60 -15.83 2.35
CA ASN A 273 16.27 -16.14 2.85
C ASN A 273 16.27 -17.40 3.75
N ASP A 274 15.50 -17.35 4.84
CA ASP A 274 15.30 -18.49 5.73
C ASP A 274 14.78 -19.72 4.97
N SER A 275 15.17 -20.91 5.45
CA SER A 275 14.71 -22.18 4.90
C SER A 275 13.17 -22.25 4.89
N GLY A 276 12.59 -22.50 3.72
CA GLY A 276 11.14 -22.56 3.53
C GLY A 276 10.51 -21.30 2.91
N ASN A 277 11.24 -20.19 2.81
CA ASN A 277 10.78 -18.99 2.09
C ASN A 277 11.19 -19.06 0.61
N ASN A 278 10.41 -19.83 -0.17
CA ASN A 278 10.71 -20.12 -1.58
C ASN A 278 9.81 -19.31 -2.50
N ILE A 279 10.40 -18.58 -3.45
CA ILE A 279 9.70 -17.82 -4.47
C ILE A 279 8.79 -18.75 -5.29
N LEU A 280 9.32 -19.90 -5.71
CA LEU A 280 8.61 -20.85 -6.57
C LEU A 280 9.08 -22.25 -6.24
N ILE A 281 8.15 -23.18 -6.13
CA ILE A 281 8.44 -24.60 -6.03
C ILE A 281 7.99 -25.25 -7.32
N GLN A 282 8.91 -25.96 -7.98
CA GLN A 282 8.61 -26.75 -9.16
C GLN A 282 8.76 -28.23 -8.85
N HIS A 283 7.76 -28.99 -9.24
CA HIS A 283 7.79 -30.44 -9.26
C HIS A 283 7.74 -30.92 -10.70
N TRP A 284 8.86 -31.45 -11.17
CA TRP A 284 8.98 -32.03 -12.50
C TRP A 284 8.92 -33.55 -12.40
N TYR A 285 8.13 -34.22 -13.22
CA TYR A 285 8.02 -35.67 -13.17
C TYR A 285 7.67 -36.30 -14.52
N LYS A 286 8.00 -37.58 -14.66
CA LYS A 286 7.52 -38.39 -15.78
C LYS A 286 6.08 -38.81 -15.51
N GLU A 287 5.24 -38.81 -16.53
CA GLU A 287 3.84 -39.24 -16.41
C GLU A 287 3.71 -40.66 -15.83
N SER A 288 4.65 -41.55 -16.16
CA SER A 288 4.70 -42.93 -15.66
C SER A 288 4.82 -43.06 -14.13
N VAL A 289 5.27 -42.01 -13.43
CA VAL A 289 5.40 -42.01 -11.97
C VAL A 289 4.30 -41.23 -11.25
N ASN A 290 3.37 -40.63 -12.00
CA ASN A 290 2.23 -39.90 -11.42
C ASN A 290 1.17 -40.86 -10.86
N LYS A 291 1.42 -41.39 -9.66
CA LYS A 291 0.52 -42.30 -8.93
C LYS A 291 -0.39 -41.59 -7.93
N TYR A 292 -0.24 -40.28 -7.78
CA TYR A 292 -0.84 -39.47 -6.73
C TYR A 292 -1.73 -38.36 -7.28
N ASP A 293 -2.17 -38.47 -8.54
CA ASP A 293 -3.02 -37.50 -9.23
C ASP A 293 -2.49 -36.06 -9.12
N TRP A 294 -1.18 -35.88 -9.30
CA TRP A 294 -0.57 -34.56 -9.34
C TRP A 294 -1.12 -33.73 -10.51
N SER A 295 -1.30 -32.43 -10.28
CA SER A 295 -2.03 -31.50 -11.17
C SER A 295 -1.17 -30.83 -12.24
N GLY A 296 0.05 -31.30 -12.45
CA GLY A 296 0.99 -30.69 -13.38
C GLY A 296 0.53 -30.72 -14.83
N SER A 297 1.04 -29.77 -15.61
CA SER A 297 0.80 -29.64 -17.05
C SER A 297 1.98 -30.19 -17.85
N GLN A 298 1.71 -30.79 -19.01
CA GLN A 298 2.78 -31.31 -19.86
C GLN A 298 3.68 -30.17 -20.37
N TYR A 299 4.97 -30.30 -20.12
CA TYR A 299 6.02 -29.39 -20.59
C TYR A 299 7.11 -30.20 -21.30
N LYS A 300 7.06 -30.24 -22.62
CA LYS A 300 7.94 -31.06 -23.46
C LYS A 300 7.82 -32.55 -23.08
N ASP A 301 8.89 -33.19 -22.60
CA ASP A 301 8.94 -34.60 -22.22
C ASP A 301 8.71 -34.87 -20.72
N LEU A 302 8.48 -33.82 -19.93
CA LEU A 302 8.16 -33.91 -18.51
C LEU A 302 6.82 -33.23 -18.23
N THR A 303 6.26 -33.51 -17.06
CA THR A 303 5.12 -32.79 -16.51
C THR A 303 5.63 -31.83 -15.44
N LEU A 304 5.14 -30.59 -15.43
CA LEU A 304 5.49 -29.54 -14.47
C LEU A 304 4.28 -29.20 -13.61
N ASP A 305 4.43 -29.33 -12.29
CA ASP A 305 3.52 -28.76 -11.30
C ASP A 305 4.22 -27.64 -10.52
N GLU A 306 3.54 -26.50 -10.33
CA GLU A 306 4.12 -25.30 -9.73
C GLU A 306 3.33 -24.82 -8.52
N THR A 307 4.02 -24.54 -7.42
CA THR A 307 3.43 -23.95 -6.21
C THR A 307 4.07 -22.60 -5.90
N LYS A 308 3.23 -21.58 -5.76
CA LYS A 308 3.61 -20.16 -5.54
C LYS A 308 3.32 -19.64 -4.12
N CYS A 309 2.74 -20.49 -3.26
CA CYS A 309 2.01 -20.06 -2.06
C CYS A 309 2.89 -19.57 -0.88
N ASP A 310 4.19 -19.90 -0.88
CA ASP A 310 5.10 -19.65 0.24
C ASP A 310 6.01 -18.42 0.03
N SER A 311 5.71 -17.59 -0.96
CA SER A 311 6.76 -16.96 -1.77
C SER A 311 7.31 -15.62 -1.33
N TYR A 312 6.72 -14.92 -0.36
CA TYR A 312 7.20 -13.56 -0.08
C TYR A 312 7.36 -13.21 1.39
N ILE A 313 6.43 -13.62 2.25
CA ILE A 313 6.59 -13.51 3.69
C ILE A 313 5.85 -14.71 4.28
N THR A 314 6.61 -15.74 4.68
CA THR A 314 5.99 -16.81 5.45
C THR A 314 5.42 -16.22 6.74
N TYR A 315 4.29 -16.75 7.21
CA TYR A 315 3.73 -16.36 8.50
C TYR A 315 4.77 -16.40 9.63
N GLU A 316 5.69 -17.37 9.56
CA GLU A 316 6.81 -17.51 10.48
C GLU A 316 7.80 -16.33 10.39
N TYR A 317 8.16 -15.87 9.19
CA TYR A 317 9.01 -14.67 9.05
C TYR A 317 8.34 -13.43 9.62
N PHE A 318 7.04 -13.22 9.33
CA PHE A 318 6.27 -12.11 9.90
C PHE A 318 6.26 -12.19 11.42
N LYS A 319 5.94 -13.36 11.98
CA LYS A 319 5.91 -13.59 13.42
C LYS A 319 7.27 -13.39 14.09
N ALA A 320 8.36 -13.74 13.42
CA ALA A 320 9.72 -13.57 13.94
C ALA A 320 10.22 -12.12 13.83
N ASN A 321 9.69 -11.31 12.92
CA ASN A 321 10.21 -9.98 12.60
C ASN A 321 9.19 -8.84 12.73
N TYR A 322 7.99 -9.09 13.27
CA TYR A 322 6.91 -8.08 13.34
C TYR A 322 7.33 -6.78 14.04
N TYR A 323 8.27 -6.85 14.98
CA TYR A 323 8.80 -5.68 15.70
C TYR A 323 9.60 -4.71 14.82
N ARG A 324 10.01 -5.13 13.61
CA ARG A 324 10.70 -4.29 12.62
C ARG A 324 9.75 -3.55 11.69
N ILE A 325 8.45 -3.86 11.74
CA ILE A 325 7.44 -3.28 10.87
C ILE A 325 6.84 -2.07 11.56
N ASN A 326 7.19 -0.89 11.06
CA ASN A 326 6.56 0.36 11.50
C ASN A 326 5.19 0.49 10.84
N TYR A 327 4.14 0.60 11.65
CA TYR A 327 2.77 0.83 11.18
C TYR A 327 2.57 2.32 10.89
N LYS A 328 2.14 2.63 9.67
CA LYS A 328 1.77 3.99 9.28
C LYS A 328 0.30 4.24 9.61
N HIS A 329 0.06 5.23 10.47
CA HIS A 329 -1.29 5.59 10.88
C HIS A 329 -1.85 6.77 10.11
N LEU A 330 -3.16 6.77 9.85
CA LEU A 330 -3.85 7.97 9.37
C LEU A 330 -3.83 9.04 10.46
N PRO A 331 -3.64 10.34 10.13
CA PRO A 331 -3.73 11.38 11.14
C PRO A 331 -5.12 11.36 11.80
N ASN A 332 -5.16 11.59 13.11
CA ASN A 332 -6.43 11.71 13.83
C ASN A 332 -7.30 12.79 13.17
N ASN A 333 -8.57 12.46 12.94
CA ASN A 333 -9.54 13.43 12.47
C ASN A 333 -9.70 14.52 13.54
N PRO A 334 -9.62 15.82 13.21
CA PRO A 334 -9.84 16.90 14.17
C PRO A 334 -11.21 16.81 14.89
N LYS A 335 -12.20 16.22 14.23
CA LYS A 335 -13.56 15.98 14.76
C LYS A 335 -13.75 14.57 15.33
N ALA A 336 -12.67 13.85 15.66
CA ALA A 336 -12.76 12.51 16.21
C ALA A 336 -13.59 12.47 17.50
N LYS A 337 -14.53 11.52 17.58
CA LYS A 337 -15.44 11.37 18.72
C LYS A 337 -14.71 10.75 19.91
N LEU A 338 -14.92 11.30 21.10
CA LEU A 338 -14.38 10.74 22.34
C LEU A 338 -15.13 9.45 22.70
N VAL A 339 -14.41 8.34 22.80
CA VAL A 339 -14.89 7.04 23.26
C VAL A 339 -14.64 6.94 24.75
N ASN A 340 -15.69 6.60 25.48
CA ASN A 340 -15.64 6.26 26.89
C ASN A 340 -15.90 4.77 27.03
N LEU A 341 -15.02 4.09 27.77
CA LEU A 341 -15.19 2.69 28.12
C LEU A 341 -14.81 2.50 29.58
N GLU A 342 -15.76 1.96 30.33
CA GLU A 342 -15.65 1.64 31.74
C GLU A 342 -16.15 0.21 31.96
N VAL A 343 -15.48 -0.53 32.83
CA VAL A 343 -15.97 -1.79 33.36
C VAL A 343 -16.18 -1.62 34.85
N VAL A 344 -17.34 -2.07 35.34
CA VAL A 344 -17.67 -2.07 36.77
C VAL A 344 -17.96 -3.50 37.19
N TYR A 345 -17.33 -3.96 38.27
CA TYR A 345 -17.66 -5.24 38.89
C TYR A 345 -18.68 -5.05 40.02
N LYS A 346 -19.87 -5.67 39.90
CA LYS A 346 -20.92 -5.62 40.94
C LYS A 346 -21.78 -6.88 40.89
N ASN A 347 -22.13 -7.44 42.06
CA ASN A 347 -23.01 -8.62 42.19
C ASN A 347 -22.57 -9.81 41.32
N SER A 348 -21.27 -10.09 41.28
CA SER A 348 -20.69 -11.16 40.44
C SER A 348 -20.86 -10.98 38.92
N LYS A 349 -21.15 -9.75 38.47
CA LYS A 349 -21.25 -9.38 37.05
C LYS A 349 -20.24 -8.29 36.70
N LEU A 350 -19.70 -8.37 35.50
CA LEU A 350 -19.00 -7.26 34.86
C LEU A 350 -20.00 -6.46 34.04
N LEU A 351 -20.13 -5.19 34.36
CA LEU A 351 -20.95 -4.22 33.64
C LEU A 351 -20.02 -3.37 32.77
N LEU A 352 -20.01 -3.64 31.48
CA LEU A 352 -19.29 -2.83 30.50
C LEU A 352 -20.19 -1.66 30.08
N LYS A 353 -19.77 -0.44 30.37
CA LYS A 353 -20.44 0.79 29.96
C LYS A 353 -19.63 1.49 28.90
N THR A 354 -20.26 1.82 27.78
CA THR A 354 -19.57 2.48 26.67
C THR A 354 -20.51 3.29 25.79
N ASN A 355 -19.94 4.28 25.09
CA ASN A 355 -20.60 5.00 24.00
C ASN A 355 -20.17 4.50 22.60
N LEU A 356 -19.57 3.31 22.53
CA LEU A 356 -19.32 2.63 21.26
C LEU A 356 -20.64 2.39 20.51
N LEU A 357 -20.54 2.29 19.20
CA LEU A 357 -21.66 2.14 18.29
C LEU A 357 -22.22 0.73 18.42
N LYS A 358 -23.54 0.64 18.25
CA LYS A 358 -24.20 -0.65 18.12
C LYS A 358 -23.59 -1.44 16.96
N GLY A 359 -23.14 -2.67 17.24
CA GLY A 359 -22.46 -3.55 16.30
C GLY A 359 -20.94 -3.55 16.40
N THR A 360 -20.34 -2.74 17.29
CA THR A 360 -18.89 -2.80 17.52
C THR A 360 -18.51 -4.13 18.17
N LYS A 361 -17.57 -4.85 17.55
CA LYS A 361 -17.06 -6.12 18.06
C LYS A 361 -15.94 -5.88 19.07
N LEU A 362 -16.07 -6.49 20.24
CA LEU A 362 -15.10 -6.46 21.33
C LEU A 362 -14.71 -7.89 21.72
N SER A 363 -13.53 -8.04 22.30
CA SER A 363 -13.11 -9.22 23.06
C SER A 363 -12.82 -8.77 24.48
N LEU A 364 -13.45 -9.42 25.45
CA LEU A 364 -13.21 -9.16 26.86
C LEU A 364 -12.57 -10.40 27.46
N SER A 365 -11.36 -10.26 27.97
CA SER A 365 -10.68 -11.27 28.78
C SER A 365 -10.77 -10.90 30.25
N TYR A 366 -10.89 -11.89 31.13
CA TYR A 366 -10.81 -11.66 32.56
C TYR A 366 -10.11 -12.81 33.30
N ARG A 367 -9.44 -12.44 34.39
CA ARG A 367 -8.72 -13.34 35.29
C ARG A 367 -9.14 -13.08 36.74
N VAL A 368 -9.50 -14.13 37.46
CA VAL A 368 -9.93 -14.06 38.86
C VAL A 368 -8.91 -14.75 39.74
N ASN A 369 -8.38 -14.07 40.77
CA ASN A 369 -7.42 -14.61 41.75
C ASN A 369 -6.26 -15.41 41.10
N ASP A 370 -5.73 -14.89 39.98
CA ASP A 370 -4.65 -15.52 39.21
C ASP A 370 -4.97 -16.91 38.61
N ASN A 371 -6.26 -17.27 38.49
CA ASN A 371 -6.71 -18.48 37.79
C ASN A 371 -6.57 -18.38 36.26
N VAL A 372 -7.01 -19.42 35.55
CA VAL A 372 -7.04 -19.45 34.08
C VAL A 372 -7.86 -18.28 33.52
N GLU A 373 -7.28 -17.59 32.54
CA GLU A 373 -7.94 -16.50 31.81
C GLU A 373 -9.12 -17.03 31.00
N LYS A 374 -10.26 -16.33 31.07
CA LYS A 374 -11.44 -16.60 30.27
C LYS A 374 -11.69 -15.43 29.33
N SER A 375 -12.06 -15.71 28.08
CA SER A 375 -12.33 -14.70 27.07
C SER A 375 -13.76 -14.83 26.53
N VAL A 376 -14.42 -13.69 26.32
CA VAL A 376 -15.77 -13.58 25.76
C VAL A 376 -15.74 -12.62 24.59
N LYS A 377 -16.23 -13.06 23.44
CA LYS A 377 -16.49 -12.17 22.28
C LYS A 377 -17.84 -11.49 22.48
N LEU A 378 -17.87 -10.18 22.26
CA LEU A 378 -19.03 -9.35 22.49
C LEU A 378 -19.30 -8.51 21.26
N GLU A 379 -20.57 -8.22 21.01
CA GLU A 379 -20.99 -7.19 20.07
C GLU A 379 -21.81 -6.17 20.87
N VAL A 380 -21.46 -4.89 20.76
CA VAL A 380 -22.15 -3.82 21.48
C VAL A 380 -23.59 -3.75 20.97
N SER A 381 -24.56 -4.11 21.79
CA SER A 381 -26.00 -4.00 21.47
C SER A 381 -26.63 -2.77 22.09
N GLU A 382 -26.20 -2.45 23.32
CA GLU A 382 -26.69 -1.36 24.17
C GLU A 382 -25.50 -0.62 24.82
N PRO A 383 -25.69 0.61 25.33
CA PRO A 383 -24.63 1.37 26.01
C PRO A 383 -24.08 0.68 27.26
N VAL A 384 -24.82 -0.28 27.83
CA VAL A 384 -24.40 -1.07 28.98
C VAL A 384 -24.64 -2.55 28.67
N THR A 385 -23.58 -3.34 28.70
CA THR A 385 -23.64 -4.80 28.51
C THR A 385 -23.17 -5.49 29.79
N SER A 386 -23.98 -6.41 30.30
CA SER A 386 -23.63 -7.22 31.48
C SER A 386 -23.07 -8.58 31.07
N ILE A 387 -21.97 -8.99 31.70
CA ILE A 387 -21.36 -10.31 31.53
C ILE A 387 -21.33 -10.98 32.90
N ASP A 388 -21.91 -12.17 32.97
CA ASP A 388 -21.90 -12.98 34.17
C ASP A 388 -20.52 -13.62 34.37
N VAL A 389 -19.89 -13.31 35.51
CA VAL A 389 -18.63 -13.94 35.96
C VAL A 389 -19.00 -15.08 36.90
N GLN A 390 -19.91 -15.96 36.47
CA GLN A 390 -20.37 -17.09 37.29
C GLN A 390 -19.26 -18.13 37.38
N SER A 391 -18.55 -18.20 38.52
CA SER A 391 -17.88 -19.44 39.00
C SER A 391 -17.07 -19.31 40.30
N TYR A 392 -16.86 -18.12 40.88
CA TYR A 392 -15.92 -17.98 42.00
C TYR A 392 -16.61 -17.64 43.32
N LYS A 393 -16.38 -18.48 44.36
CA LYS A 393 -16.93 -18.30 45.72
C LYS A 393 -16.35 -17.07 46.44
N GLU A 394 -15.09 -16.72 46.16
CA GLU A 394 -14.42 -15.51 46.63
C GLU A 394 -13.66 -14.87 45.46
N VAL A 395 -13.86 -13.58 45.23
CA VAL A 395 -13.07 -12.78 44.29
C VAL A 395 -12.26 -11.80 45.13
N ARG A 396 -10.94 -11.95 45.18
CA ARG A 396 -10.00 -11.04 45.87
C ARG A 396 -9.39 -10.05 44.89
N LYS A 397 -9.07 -10.55 43.70
CA LYS A 397 -8.49 -9.77 42.61
C LYS A 397 -9.15 -10.17 41.30
N LEU A 398 -9.60 -9.18 40.54
CA LEU A 398 -10.18 -9.37 39.22
C LEU A 398 -9.47 -8.46 38.23
N GLU A 399 -8.76 -9.05 37.28
CA GLU A 399 -8.19 -8.34 36.14
C GLU A 399 -9.11 -8.52 34.94
N VAL A 400 -9.43 -7.43 34.25
CA VAL A 400 -10.26 -7.44 33.05
C VAL A 400 -9.54 -6.66 31.97
N GLU A 401 -9.44 -7.24 30.79
CA GLU A 401 -8.88 -6.62 29.61
C GLU A 401 -9.95 -6.55 28.54
N VAL A 402 -10.21 -5.35 28.05
CA VAL A 402 -11.16 -5.12 26.96
C VAL A 402 -10.38 -4.74 25.73
N ILE A 403 -10.61 -5.47 24.64
CA ILE A 403 -9.97 -5.28 23.35
C ILE A 403 -11.04 -4.99 22.30
N MET A 404 -10.93 -3.88 21.59
CA MET A 404 -11.65 -3.71 20.33
C MET A 404 -10.79 -4.27 19.23
N ILE A 405 -11.30 -5.29 18.52
CA ILE A 405 -10.57 -5.94 17.44
C ILE A 405 -10.22 -4.92 16.35
N VAL A 406 -9.12 -5.18 15.63
CA VAL A 406 -8.58 -4.32 14.58
C VAL A 406 -9.65 -3.89 13.56
N PRO A 407 -9.55 -2.69 12.97
CA PRO A 407 -10.60 -2.12 12.12
C PRO A 407 -11.08 -3.04 11.00
N ILE A 408 -10.17 -3.76 10.33
CA ILE A 408 -10.48 -4.63 9.19
C ILE A 408 -11.42 -5.81 9.54
N LEU A 409 -11.50 -6.18 10.82
CA LEU A 409 -12.39 -7.25 11.30
C LEU A 409 -13.74 -6.72 11.82
N GLN A 410 -13.90 -5.39 11.89
CA GLN A 410 -15.17 -4.76 12.25
C GLN A 410 -16.16 -4.80 11.07
N ASN A 411 -17.45 -4.62 11.37
CA ASN A 411 -18.47 -4.52 10.33
C ASN A 411 -18.29 -3.22 9.51
N GLN A 412 -18.63 -3.23 8.22
CA GLN A 412 -18.44 -2.06 7.33
C GLN A 412 -19.11 -0.78 7.84
N SER A 413 -20.27 -0.90 8.50
CA SER A 413 -20.97 0.23 9.13
C SER A 413 -20.15 0.89 10.24
N ILE A 414 -19.41 0.09 11.02
CA ILE A 414 -18.51 0.55 12.07
C ILE A 414 -17.30 1.25 11.45
N ILE A 415 -16.65 0.60 10.47
CA ILE A 415 -15.50 1.17 9.74
C ILE A 415 -15.86 2.53 9.12
N LYS A 416 -17.04 2.67 8.51
CA LYS A 416 -17.49 3.94 7.93
C LYS A 416 -17.54 5.08 8.97
N ASN A 417 -17.94 4.76 10.20
CA ASN A 417 -18.10 5.73 11.28
C ASN A 417 -16.80 6.00 12.05
N TYR A 418 -15.99 4.97 12.30
CA TYR A 418 -14.77 5.07 13.09
C TYR A 418 -13.53 5.36 12.25
N GLY A 419 -13.61 5.10 10.96
CA GLY A 419 -12.45 5.13 10.08
C GLY A 419 -11.82 3.75 9.90
N ILE A 420 -11.06 3.60 8.83
CA ILE A 420 -10.35 2.36 8.48
C ILE A 420 -9.14 2.11 9.37
N ASP A 421 -8.68 3.14 10.10
CA ASP A 421 -7.59 3.07 11.06
C ASP A 421 -8.03 3.67 12.41
N PHE A 422 -9.34 3.63 12.69
CA PHE A 422 -9.98 4.25 13.85
C PHE A 422 -9.71 5.76 14.01
N GLU A 423 -9.33 6.45 12.94
CA GLU A 423 -8.90 7.85 12.99
C GLU A 423 -10.03 8.85 13.33
N LYS A 424 -11.30 8.41 13.31
CA LYS A 424 -12.48 9.22 13.66
C LYS A 424 -12.96 9.02 15.10
N ILE A 425 -12.24 8.23 15.90
CA ILE A 425 -12.48 8.06 17.34
C ILE A 425 -11.19 8.28 18.12
N LYS A 426 -11.33 8.71 19.38
CA LYS A 426 -10.20 8.98 20.28
C LYS A 426 -10.60 8.70 21.72
N GLY A 427 -9.64 8.69 22.62
CA GLY A 427 -9.87 8.47 24.06
C GLY A 427 -8.81 7.53 24.62
N ASP A 428 -8.81 7.35 25.94
CA ASP A 428 -7.84 6.50 26.63
C ASP A 428 -7.93 5.02 26.25
N PHE A 429 -9.10 4.58 25.77
CA PHE A 429 -9.33 3.24 25.23
C PHE A 429 -8.72 3.04 23.84
N ILE A 430 -8.56 4.09 23.03
CA ILE A 430 -8.09 3.97 21.64
C ILE A 430 -6.59 4.15 21.60
N GLN A 431 -5.87 3.09 21.26
CA GLN A 431 -4.42 3.05 21.19
C GLN A 431 -3.96 2.99 19.74
N ARG A 432 -3.02 3.87 19.39
CA ARG A 432 -2.39 3.97 18.08
C ARG A 432 -0.89 4.06 18.34
N ASN A 433 -0.13 3.01 18.02
CA ASN A 433 1.28 2.88 18.32
C ASN A 433 2.08 2.61 17.04
N GLU A 434 3.29 3.16 16.93
CA GLU A 434 4.11 3.01 15.72
C GLU A 434 4.50 1.53 15.43
N ASN A 435 4.39 0.66 16.44
CA ASN A 435 4.77 -0.75 16.36
C ASN A 435 3.58 -1.71 16.23
N GLY A 436 2.36 -1.21 15.94
CA GLY A 436 1.17 -2.06 15.85
C GLY A 436 -0.04 -1.41 15.17
N PRO A 437 -1.07 -2.21 14.85
CA PRO A 437 -2.30 -1.68 14.29
C PRO A 437 -3.07 -0.84 15.34
N SER A 438 -3.89 0.11 14.87
CA SER A 438 -4.82 0.83 15.77
C SER A 438 -5.79 -0.16 16.40
N VAL A 439 -5.85 -0.18 17.72
CA VAL A 439 -6.71 -1.08 18.51
C VAL A 439 -7.39 -0.32 19.63
N GLY A 440 -8.54 -0.84 20.10
CA GLY A 440 -9.03 -0.44 21.41
C GLY A 440 -8.41 -1.37 22.45
N TYR A 441 -7.80 -0.84 23.50
CA TYR A 441 -7.30 -1.62 24.63
C TYR A 441 -7.44 -0.83 25.92
N LYS A 442 -8.03 -1.45 26.94
CA LYS A 442 -7.98 -0.94 28.31
C LYS A 442 -8.07 -2.07 29.32
N LYS A 443 -7.22 -1.96 30.34
CA LYS A 443 -7.14 -2.89 31.45
C LYS A 443 -7.79 -2.28 32.69
N PHE A 444 -8.53 -3.10 33.42
CA PHE A 444 -9.17 -2.77 34.67
C PHE A 444 -8.72 -3.78 35.73
N VAL A 445 -8.41 -3.31 36.93
CA VAL A 445 -8.04 -4.17 38.06
C VAL A 445 -8.92 -3.79 39.23
N PHE A 446 -9.66 -4.77 39.75
CA PHE A 446 -10.49 -4.63 40.93
C PHE A 446 -9.87 -5.44 42.06
N ASN A 447 -9.47 -4.74 43.12
CA ASN A 447 -9.12 -5.37 44.39
C ASN A 447 -10.38 -5.44 45.23
N CYS A 448 -11.00 -6.62 45.22
CA CYS A 448 -12.16 -6.91 46.03
C CYS A 448 -11.65 -7.30 47.42
N GLY A 449 -11.48 -6.29 48.28
CA GLY A 449 -11.25 -6.52 49.70
C GLY A 449 -12.45 -7.28 50.30
N LEU A 450 -12.17 -8.12 51.31
CA LEU A 450 -13.21 -8.75 52.14
C LEU A 450 -14.12 -7.69 52.79
#